data_AF-A0A7V2SYU5-F1
#
_entry.id   AF-A0A7V2SYU5-F1
#
_cell.length_a   1.000
_cell.length_b   1.000
_cell.length_c   1.000
_cell.angle_alpha   90.00
_cell.angle_beta   90.00
_cell.angle_gamma   90.00
#
_symmetry.space_group_name_H-M   'P 1'
#
loop_
_entity.id
_entity.type
_entity.pdbx_description
1 polymer ?
#
loop_
_entity_poly.entity_id
_entity_poly.type
_entity_poly.pdbx_seq_one_letter_code
_entity_poly.pdbx_strand_id
1 'polypeptide(L)'
;LGDAVNLGSRLESLTKQYNILILVSKETMQQCPSISFRLVDYVRVKGRQKAVQLYEPICLNTMLTTDQEQQLESHHHALKAYLEGDWKQANKEFTRLFKQLKDPLHQVYQQRMQQMELIAPDDWDGIFTHTSK
;
A
#
# COMPACT_ATOMS: atom_id res chain seq x y z
N LEU A 1 0.52 -27.04 -2.59
CA LEU A 1 1.83 -26.34 -2.70
C LEU A 1 1.89 -25.22 -3.76
N GLY A 2 0.82 -24.91 -4.50
CA GLY A 2 0.87 -23.88 -5.57
C GLY A 2 0.53 -22.45 -5.14
N ASP A 3 -0.29 -22.29 -4.10
CA ASP A 3 -0.90 -20.99 -3.74
C ASP A 3 0.03 -20.00 -3.03
N ALA A 4 0.97 -20.49 -2.24
CA ALA A 4 1.97 -19.66 -1.55
C ALA A 4 3.13 -19.28 -2.50
N VAL A 5 3.57 -20.22 -3.34
CA VAL A 5 4.65 -20.03 -4.33
C VAL A 5 4.24 -18.99 -5.38
N ASN A 6 2.99 -19.01 -5.84
CA ASN A 6 2.47 -18.04 -6.81
C ASN A 6 2.23 -16.65 -6.19
N LEU A 7 2.07 -16.55 -4.87
CA LEU A 7 2.01 -15.25 -4.19
C LEU A 7 3.39 -14.62 -4.09
N GLY A 8 4.41 -15.41 -3.73
CA GLY A 8 5.80 -14.92 -3.59
C GLY A 8 6.34 -14.24 -4.86
N SER A 9 6.24 -14.90 -6.02
CA SER A 9 6.71 -14.33 -7.30
C SER A 9 5.92 -13.09 -7.74
N ARG A 10 4.63 -12.99 -7.36
CA ARG A 10 3.82 -11.79 -7.62
C ARG A 10 4.17 -10.65 -6.68
N LEU A 11 4.44 -10.93 -5.40
CA LEU A 11 4.90 -9.90 -4.48
C LEU A 11 6.22 -9.29 -4.96
N GLU A 12 7.12 -10.10 -5.52
CA GLU A 12 8.38 -9.62 -6.11
C GLU A 12 8.18 -8.71 -7.33
N SER A 13 7.17 -8.96 -8.18
CA SER A 13 6.88 -8.02 -9.27
C SER A 13 6.22 -6.73 -8.78
N LEU A 14 5.45 -6.80 -7.69
CA LEU A 14 4.80 -5.65 -7.07
C LEU A 14 5.79 -4.72 -6.36
N THR A 15 6.87 -5.21 -5.73
CA THR A 15 7.87 -4.34 -5.07
C THR A 15 8.39 -3.25 -6.01
N LYS A 16 8.65 -3.60 -7.28
CA LYS A 16 9.06 -2.65 -8.32
C LYS A 16 8.00 -1.60 -8.62
N GLN A 17 6.73 -1.99 -8.66
CA GLN A 17 5.63 -1.06 -8.92
C GLN A 17 5.38 -0.10 -7.75
N TYR A 18 5.57 -0.58 -6.52
CA TYR A 18 5.40 0.21 -5.31
C TYR A 18 6.65 1.01 -4.92
N ASN A 19 7.80 0.78 -5.58
CA ASN A 19 9.10 1.36 -5.24
C ASN A 19 9.54 1.08 -3.79
N ILE A 20 9.25 -0.12 -3.30
CA ILE A 20 9.61 -0.59 -1.96
C ILE A 20 10.53 -1.81 -2.05
N LEU A 21 11.34 -2.05 -1.03
CA LEU A 21 12.32 -3.15 -1.04
C LEU A 21 11.70 -4.48 -0.62
N ILE A 22 10.83 -4.45 0.39
CA ILE A 22 10.27 -5.65 1.01
C ILE A 22 8.76 -5.50 1.08
N LEU A 23 8.06 -6.51 0.59
CA LEU A 23 6.61 -6.59 0.64
C LEU A 23 6.20 -7.96 1.15
N VAL A 24 5.31 -7.97 2.13
CA VAL A 24 4.82 -9.18 2.77
C VAL A 24 3.30 -9.21 2.76
N SER A 25 2.72 -10.41 2.81
CA SER A 25 1.28 -10.55 2.99
C SER A 25 0.90 -10.35 4.47
N LYS A 26 -0.41 -10.21 4.72
CA LYS A 26 -0.96 -10.16 6.07
C LYS A 26 -0.53 -11.34 6.92
N GLU A 27 -0.57 -12.55 6.36
CA GLU A 27 -0.26 -13.79 7.08
C GLU A 27 1.20 -13.83 7.54
N THR A 28 2.13 -13.31 6.73
CA THR A 28 3.53 -13.17 7.11
C THR A 28 3.70 -12.09 8.18
N MET A 29 3.07 -10.93 8.01
CA MET A 29 3.10 -9.85 9.00
C MET A 29 2.61 -10.33 10.37
N GLN A 30 1.51 -11.09 10.43
CA GLN A 30 0.94 -11.61 11.68
C GLN A 30 1.87 -12.58 12.43
N GLN A 31 2.81 -13.22 11.73
CA GLN A 31 3.81 -14.10 12.33
C GLN A 31 5.04 -13.34 12.85
N CYS A 32 5.12 -12.02 12.64
CA CYS A 32 6.25 -11.17 13.04
C CYS A 32 5.81 -10.04 14.00
N PRO A 33 5.30 -10.35 15.21
CA PRO A 33 4.71 -9.36 16.12
C PRO A 33 5.70 -8.32 16.66
N SER A 34 7.01 -8.56 16.55
CA SER A 34 8.07 -7.64 17.00
C SER A 34 8.48 -6.59 15.97
N ILE A 35 7.85 -6.57 14.79
CA ILE A 35 8.15 -5.67 13.68
C ILE A 35 6.99 -4.69 13.48
N SER A 36 7.32 -3.42 13.28
CA SER A 36 6.38 -2.38 12.87
C SER A 36 6.23 -2.40 11.36
N PHE A 37 4.98 -2.36 10.88
CA PHE A 37 4.67 -2.44 9.46
C PHE A 37 3.89 -1.22 8.97
N ARG A 38 4.14 -0.85 7.72
CA ARG A 38 3.27 0.03 6.94
C ARG A 38 2.32 -0.81 6.10
N LEU A 39 1.02 -0.56 6.19
CA LEU A 39 0.06 -1.08 5.21
C LEU A 39 0.27 -0.35 3.89
N VAL A 40 0.61 -1.09 2.84
CA VAL A 40 0.92 -0.54 1.51
C VAL A 40 -0.34 -0.51 0.66
N ASP A 41 -1.07 -1.63 0.53
CA ASP A 41 -2.20 -1.66 -0.39
C ASP A 41 -3.15 -2.83 -0.14
N TYR A 42 -4.32 -2.74 -0.78
CA TYR A 42 -5.25 -3.83 -0.99
C TYR A 42 -5.25 -4.16 -2.48
N VAL A 43 -4.79 -5.35 -2.85
CA VAL A 43 -4.71 -5.76 -4.25
C VAL A 43 -5.54 -6.98 -4.54
N ARG A 44 -6.14 -7.01 -5.72
CA ARG A 44 -6.71 -8.22 -6.30
C ARG A 44 -5.65 -8.89 -7.16
N VAL A 45 -5.26 -10.10 -6.79
CA VAL A 45 -4.38 -10.92 -7.64
C VAL A 45 -5.21 -11.75 -8.60
N LYS A 46 -4.77 -11.86 -9.86
CA LYS A 46 -5.45 -12.64 -10.89
C LYS A 46 -5.73 -14.08 -10.40
N GLY A 47 -6.99 -14.49 -10.47
CA GLY A 47 -7.45 -15.81 -10.01
C GLY A 47 -7.96 -15.87 -8.56
N ARG A 48 -7.96 -14.76 -7.80
CA ARG A 48 -8.59 -14.68 -6.48
C ARG A 48 -9.61 -13.54 -6.43
N GLN A 49 -10.79 -13.82 -5.87
CA GLN A 49 -11.81 -12.78 -5.65
C GLN A 49 -11.52 -11.94 -4.42
N LYS A 50 -10.89 -12.52 -3.38
CA LYS A 50 -10.55 -11.81 -2.14
C LYS A 50 -9.32 -10.93 -2.34
N ALA A 51 -9.41 -9.68 -1.89
CA ALA A 51 -8.25 -8.80 -1.80
C ALA A 51 -7.20 -9.34 -0.84
N VAL A 52 -5.94 -9.10 -1.19
CA VAL A 52 -4.77 -9.39 -0.37
C VAL A 52 -4.24 -8.06 0.15
N GLN A 53 -4.02 -7.99 1.46
CA GLN A 53 -3.35 -6.86 2.11
C GLN A 53 -1.84 -7.03 1.99
N LEU A 54 -1.18 -5.96 1.58
CA LEU A 54 0.27 -5.90 1.41
C LEU A 54 0.87 -4.98 2.45
N TYR A 55 1.95 -5.42 3.08
CA TYR A 55 2.63 -4.69 4.14
C TYR A 55 4.12 -4.56 3.84
N GLU A 56 4.71 -3.46 4.27
CA GLU A 56 6.15 -3.24 4.25
C GLU A 56 6.67 -3.22 5.70
N PRO A 57 7.69 -4.03 6.04
CA PRO A 57 8.36 -3.94 7.34
C PRO A 57 9.19 -2.66 7.41
N ILE A 58 9.09 -1.93 8.52
CA ILE A 58 9.78 -0.65 8.74
C ILE A 58 10.99 -0.85 9.66
N CYS A 59 10.75 -1.36 10.86
CA CYS A 59 11.79 -1.61 11.87
C CYS A 59 11.25 -2.54 12.96
N LEU A 60 12.10 -2.92 13.92
CA LEU A 60 11.62 -3.54 15.15
C LEU A 60 10.80 -2.53 15.96
N ASN A 61 9.77 -2.98 16.67
CA ASN A 61 8.94 -2.13 17.52
C ASN A 61 9.77 -1.32 18.52
N THR A 62 10.86 -1.90 19.03
CA THR A 62 11.78 -1.26 19.98
C THR A 62 12.64 -0.15 19.37
N MET A 63 12.70 -0.08 18.04
CA MET A 63 13.45 0.93 17.28
C MET A 63 12.53 1.94 16.57
N LEU A 64 11.21 1.82 16.72
CA LEU A 64 10.27 2.76 16.12
C LEU A 64 10.35 4.10 16.84
N THR A 65 10.66 5.16 16.10
CA THR A 65 10.69 6.52 16.66
C THR A 65 9.31 7.16 16.61
N THR A 66 9.08 8.17 17.46
CA THR A 66 7.83 8.97 17.44
C THR A 66 7.59 9.60 16.07
N ASP A 67 8.64 10.07 15.39
CA ASP A 67 8.52 10.65 14.05
C ASP A 67 8.06 9.59 13.03
N GLN A 68 8.62 8.37 13.09
CA GLN A 68 8.19 7.28 12.21
C GLN A 68 6.75 6.86 12.50
N GLU A 69 6.36 6.78 13.77
CA GLU A 69 4.98 6.47 14.17
C GLU A 69 3.99 7.49 13.59
N GLN A 70 4.25 8.79 13.75
CA GLN A 70 3.42 9.85 13.17
C GLN A 70 3.35 9.81 11.64
N GLN A 71 4.46 9.44 10.98
CA GLN A 71 4.50 9.26 9.53
C GLN A 71 3.63 8.08 9.10
N LEU A 72 3.67 6.96 9.83
CA LEU A 72 2.84 5.79 9.57
C LEU A 72 1.35 6.09 9.78
N GLU A 73 1.00 6.81 10.84
CA GLU A 73 -0.38 7.25 11.09
C GLU A 73 -0.88 8.18 9.97
N SER A 74 -0.06 9.16 9.58
CA SER A 74 -0.42 10.07 8.48
C SER A 74 -0.59 9.34 7.16
N HIS A 75 0.30 8.40 6.85
CA HIS A 75 0.19 7.53 5.68
C HIS A 75 -1.10 6.71 5.73
N HIS A 76 -1.41 6.10 6.88
CA HIS A 76 -2.63 5.31 7.06
C HIS A 76 -3.89 6.15 6.82
N HIS A 77 -3.92 7.39 7.30
CA HIS A 77 -5.04 8.30 7.07
C HIS A 77 -5.21 8.65 5.57
N ALA A 78 -4.11 8.93 4.88
CA ALA A 78 -4.12 9.21 3.44
C ALA A 78 -4.60 7.98 2.64
N LEU A 79 -4.11 6.80 3.00
CA LEU A 79 -4.52 5.54 2.39
C LEU A 79 -6.00 5.26 2.63
N LYS A 80 -6.51 5.49 3.85
CA LYS A 80 -7.93 5.31 4.16
C LYS A 80 -8.83 6.15 3.24
N ALA A 81 -8.52 7.43 3.06
CA ALA A 81 -9.27 8.30 2.15
C ALA A 81 -9.22 7.77 0.69
N TYR A 82 -8.07 7.24 0.25
CA TYR A 82 -7.95 6.63 -1.08
C TYR A 82 -8.86 5.40 -1.22
N LEU A 83 -8.87 4.52 -0.22
CA LEU A 83 -9.69 3.30 -0.22
C LEU A 83 -11.18 3.64 -0.17
N GLU A 84 -11.57 4.70 0.52
CA GLU A 84 -12.97 5.16 0.61
C GLU A 84 -13.43 5.93 -0.64
N GLY A 85 -12.55 6.17 -1.62
CA GLY A 85 -12.87 6.89 -2.85
C GLY A 85 -12.82 8.41 -2.73
N ASP A 86 -12.45 8.97 -1.58
CA ASP A 86 -12.19 10.40 -1.41
C ASP A 86 -10.80 10.76 -1.98
N TRP A 87 -10.69 10.68 -3.30
CA TRP A 87 -9.43 10.86 -4.01
C TRP A 87 -8.94 12.30 -3.99
N LYS A 88 -9.83 13.28 -3.79
CA LYS A 88 -9.45 14.68 -3.58
C LYS A 88 -8.68 14.82 -2.27
N GLN A 89 -9.22 14.29 -1.17
CA GLN A 89 -8.56 14.33 0.12
C GLN A 89 -7.30 13.46 0.13
N ALA A 90 -7.36 12.24 -0.42
CA ALA A 90 -6.21 11.36 -0.50
C ALA A 90 -5.04 12.00 -1.29
N ASN A 91 -5.32 12.58 -2.46
CA ASN A 91 -4.28 13.23 -3.27
C ASN A 91 -3.65 14.43 -2.55
N LYS A 92 -4.45 15.22 -1.81
CA LYS A 92 -3.93 16.31 -0.97
C LYS A 92 -2.98 15.79 0.11
N GLU A 93 -3.37 14.76 0.86
CA GLU A 93 -2.53 14.20 1.93
C GLU A 93 -1.27 13.53 1.38
N PHE A 94 -1.36 12.73 0.31
CA PHE A 94 -0.18 12.15 -0.32
C PHE A 94 0.76 13.20 -0.90
N THR A 95 0.24 14.31 -1.43
CA THR A 95 1.08 15.45 -1.86
C THR A 95 1.84 16.06 -0.69
N ARG A 96 1.17 16.26 0.45
CA ARG A 96 1.80 16.78 1.68
C ARG A 96 2.88 15.84 2.19
N LEU A 97 2.56 14.55 2.29
CA LEU A 97 3.49 13.52 2.76
C LEU A 97 4.70 13.37 1.85
N PHE A 98 4.50 13.36 0.52
CA PHE A 98 5.61 13.30 -0.43
C PHE A 98 6.54 14.50 -0.32
N LYS A 99 6.01 15.72 -0.09
CA LYS A 99 6.85 16.91 0.10
C LYS A 99 7.76 16.78 1.32
N GLN A 100 7.28 16.17 2.40
CA GLN A 100 8.01 16.00 3.65
C GLN A 100 8.99 14.82 3.61
N LEU A 101 8.53 13.65 3.12
CA LEU A 101 9.25 12.38 3.26
C LEU A 101 10.01 11.98 2.00
N LYS A 102 9.63 12.50 0.83
CA LYS A 102 10.17 12.11 -0.49
C LYS A 102 10.06 10.61 -0.79
N ASP A 103 9.14 9.92 -0.11
CA ASP A 103 8.88 8.51 -0.31
C ASP A 103 8.14 8.26 -1.64
N PRO A 104 8.74 7.51 -2.58
CA PRO A 104 8.16 7.27 -3.91
C PRO A 104 6.84 6.50 -3.87
N LEU A 105 6.55 5.76 -2.79
CA LEU A 105 5.27 5.06 -2.64
C LEU A 105 4.08 6.02 -2.75
N HIS A 106 4.19 7.24 -2.20
CA HIS A 106 3.11 8.22 -2.27
C HIS A 106 2.80 8.64 -3.72
N GLN A 107 3.80 8.65 -4.59
CA GLN A 107 3.60 8.98 -6.01
C GLN A 107 2.82 7.90 -6.74
N VAL A 108 2.89 6.64 -6.29
CA VAL A 108 2.13 5.53 -6.89
C VAL A 108 0.63 5.80 -6.77
N TYR A 109 0.13 6.19 -5.59
CA TYR A 109 -1.29 6.52 -5.43
C TYR A 109 -1.66 7.79 -6.21
N GLN A 110 -0.80 8.80 -6.20
CA GLN A 110 -1.05 10.03 -6.97
C GLN A 110 -1.18 9.75 -8.46
N GLN A 111 -0.31 8.91 -9.03
CA GLN A 111 -0.37 8.52 -10.43
C GLN A 111 -1.67 7.77 -10.75
N ARG A 112 -2.08 6.82 -9.90
CA ARG A 112 -3.35 6.10 -10.08
C ARG A 112 -4.55 7.03 -10.06
N MET A 113 -4.59 7.94 -9.09
CA MET A 113 -5.69 8.91 -9.00
C MET A 113 -5.69 9.87 -10.20
N GLN A 114 -4.52 10.33 -10.63
CA GLN A 114 -4.39 11.21 -11.81
C GLN A 114 -4.83 10.53 -13.10
N GLN A 115 -4.56 9.23 -13.26
CA GLN A 115 -5.01 8.45 -14.42
C GLN A 115 -6.54 8.37 -14.55
N MET A 116 -7.29 8.59 -13.46
CA MET A 116 -8.76 8.66 -13.49
C MET A 116 -9.26 10.05 -13.07
N GLU A 117 -8.48 11.09 -13.39
CA GLU A 117 -8.86 12.50 -13.22
C GLU A 117 -9.28 12.88 -11.78
N LEU A 118 -8.71 12.19 -10.78
CA LEU A 118 -9.03 12.33 -9.35
C LEU A 118 -10.50 11.99 -9.01
N ILE A 119 -11.16 11.18 -9.84
CA ILE A 119 -12.51 10.68 -9.64
C ILE A 119 -12.43 9.16 -9.50
N ALA A 120 -12.82 8.65 -8.33
CA ALA A 120 -12.92 7.21 -8.13
C ALA A 120 -14.08 6.64 -9.01
N PRO A 121 -13.94 5.43 -9.56
CA PRO A 121 -15.03 4.75 -10.25
C PRO A 121 -16.27 4.58 -9.37
N ASP A 122 -17.46 4.54 -9.97
CA ASP A 122 -18.73 4.33 -9.23
C ASP A 122 -18.76 2.99 -8.49
N ASP A 123 -18.07 1.98 -9.00
CA ASP A 123 -17.93 0.64 -8.43
C ASP A 123 -16.64 0.47 -7.60
N TRP A 124 -16.02 1.58 -7.20
CA TRP A 124 -14.79 1.55 -6.40
C TRP A 124 -15.00 0.83 -5.07
N ASP A 125 -14.28 -0.28 -4.90
CA ASP A 125 -14.33 -1.14 -3.71
C ASP A 125 -13.08 -0.98 -2.84
N GLY A 126 -12.30 0.08 -3.06
CA GLY A 126 -11.02 0.31 -2.39
C GLY A 126 -9.86 -0.52 -2.93
N ILE A 127 -10.06 -1.36 -3.95
CA ILE A 127 -9.03 -2.31 -4.38
C ILE A 127 -8.49 -1.93 -5.76
N PHE A 128 -7.19 -1.62 -5.80
CA PHE A 128 -6.53 -1.41 -7.09
C PHE A 128 -6.30 -2.76 -7.79
N THR A 129 -6.78 -2.85 -9.04
CA THR A 129 -6.58 -4.05 -9.88
C THR A 129 -5.45 -3.80 -10.86
N HIS A 130 -4.34 -4.52 -10.67
CA HIS A 130 -3.21 -4.52 -11.61
C HIS A 130 -3.61 -5.24 -12.90
N THR A 131 -3.60 -4.53 -14.04
CA THR A 131 -4.00 -5.06 -15.35
C THR A 131 -2.82 -5.59 -16.18
N SER A 132 -1.58 -5.42 -15.72
CA SER A 132 -0.38 -5.90 -16.40
C SER A 132 -0.22 -7.42 -16.30
N LYS A 133 0.26 -8.02 -17.41
CA LYS A 133 0.47 -9.46 -17.60
C LYS A 133 1.58 -10.03 -16.72
#